data_AF-A0A635R8H8-F1
#
_entry.id   AF-A0A635R8H8-F1
#
_cell.length_a   1.000
_cell.length_b   1.000
_cell.length_c   1.000
_cell.angle_alpha   90.00
_cell.angle_beta   90.00
_cell.angle_gamma   90.00
#
_symmetry.space_group_name_H-M   'P 1'
#
loop_
_entity.id
_entity.type
_entity.pdbx_description
1 polymer ?
#
loop_
_entity_poly.entity_id
_entity_poly.type
_entity_poly.pdbx_seq_one_letter_code
_entity_poly.pdbx_strand_id
1 'polypeptide(L)'
;MLEDFITLKEIIPAPYTSTWKVLHDYTDFLRKHPQTKVETVDPRFSYPEIHNFYAYCKLKGYAENIIYPMMLLNNLEDPMNFTPEITELIVPDAGVVASILSTIVDD
;
A
#
# COMPACT_ATOMS: atom_id res chain seq x y z
N MET A 1 -22.89 6.73 11.78
CA MET A 1 -21.54 7.33 11.81
C MET A 1 -21.14 7.51 10.36
N LEU A 2 -20.89 8.73 9.91
CA LEU A 2 -20.20 8.90 8.63
C LEU A 2 -18.81 8.33 8.85
N GLU A 3 -18.48 7.26 8.14
CA GLU A 3 -17.09 6.83 8.01
C GLU A 3 -16.36 8.02 7.39
N ASP A 4 -15.38 8.58 8.12
CA ASP A 4 -14.51 9.60 7.56
C ASP A 4 -13.95 9.04 6.26
N PHE A 5 -14.28 9.69 5.15
CA PHE A 5 -13.80 9.31 3.84
C PHE A 5 -12.31 9.60 3.83
N ILE A 6 -11.50 8.62 4.22
CA ILE A 6 -10.05 8.71 4.17
C ILE A 6 -9.70 8.97 2.71
N THR A 7 -9.27 10.20 2.45
CA THR A 7 -8.93 10.61 1.09
C THR A 7 -7.60 9.97 0.72
N LEU A 8 -7.38 9.75 -0.56
CA LEU A 8 -6.17 9.12 -1.12
C LEU A 8 -4.86 9.83 -0.66
N LYS A 9 -4.98 11.11 -0.27
CA LYS A 9 -3.93 11.97 0.29
C LYS A 9 -3.55 11.62 1.74
N GLU A 10 -4.43 10.99 2.50
CA GLU A 10 -4.17 10.59 3.89
C GLU A 10 -3.40 9.27 3.99
N ILE A 11 -3.44 8.45 2.92
CA ILE A 11 -2.77 7.15 2.87
C ILE A 11 -1.36 7.25 2.30
N ILE A 12 -1.14 8.16 1.35
CA ILE A 12 0.19 8.42 0.80
C ILE A 12 0.86 9.47 1.71
N PRO A 13 1.87 9.09 2.52
CA PRO A 13 2.54 10.04 3.39
C PRO A 13 3.28 11.08 2.54
N ALA A 14 3.31 12.33 3.01
CA ALA A 14 4.01 13.39 2.29
C ALA A 14 5.53 13.11 2.29
N PRO A 15 6.26 13.40 1.19
CA PRO A 15 7.67 13.00 1.01
C PRO A 15 8.65 13.47 2.10
N TYR A 16 8.30 14.52 2.84
CA TYR A 16 9.13 15.10 3.90
C TYR A 16 8.88 14.51 5.29
N THR A 17 7.91 13.60 5.44
CA THR A 17 7.53 13.00 6.73
C THR A 17 8.47 11.85 7.12
N SER A 18 8.61 11.60 8.43
CA SER A 18 9.31 10.43 8.95
C SER A 18 8.69 9.13 8.45
N THR A 19 7.35 9.08 8.36
CA THR A 19 6.60 7.95 7.80
C THR A 19 7.05 7.60 6.38
N TRP A 20 7.15 8.61 5.50
CA TRP A 20 7.60 8.39 4.14
C TRP A 20 9.03 7.81 4.13
N LYS A 21 9.95 8.41 4.87
CA LYS A 21 11.36 7.97 4.93
C LYS A 21 11.49 6.53 5.43
N VAL A 22 10.86 6.23 6.58
CA VAL A 22 10.91 4.91 7.19
C VAL A 22 10.33 3.85 6.24
N LEU A 23 9.18 4.11 5.62
CA LEU A 23 8.59 3.12 4.70
C LEU A 23 9.47 2.88 3.46
N HIS A 24 10.12 3.93 2.93
CA HIS A 24 11.08 3.79 1.84
C HIS A 24 12.30 2.96 2.26
N ASP A 25 12.92 3.27 3.40
CA ASP A 25 14.11 2.58 3.93
C ASP A 25 13.85 1.08 4.18
N TYR A 26 12.64 0.72 4.59
CA TYR A 26 12.25 -0.66 4.87
C TYR A 26 11.68 -1.42 3.65
N THR A 27 11.64 -0.82 2.45
CA THR A 27 11.06 -1.46 1.26
C THR A 27 11.75 -2.79 0.94
N ASP A 28 13.08 -2.83 0.97
CA ASP A 28 13.86 -4.04 0.69
C ASP A 28 13.68 -5.12 1.76
N PHE A 29 13.52 -4.69 3.02
CA PHE A 29 13.21 -5.59 4.13
C PHE A 29 11.84 -6.22 3.93
N LEU A 30 10.81 -5.40 3.67
CA LEU A 30 9.44 -5.86 3.44
C LEU A 30 9.38 -6.82 2.25
N ARG A 31 10.09 -6.54 1.15
CA ARG A 31 10.11 -7.41 -0.04
C ARG A 31 10.63 -8.81 0.26
N LYS A 32 11.58 -8.94 1.19
CA LYS A 32 12.23 -10.21 1.57
C LYS A 32 11.62 -10.86 2.81
N HIS A 33 10.66 -10.20 3.45
CA HIS A 33 10.09 -10.67 4.71
C HIS A 33 9.28 -11.97 4.49
N PRO A 34 9.43 -13.02 5.33
CA PRO A 34 8.76 -14.30 5.13
C PRO A 34 7.22 -14.25 5.11
N GLN A 35 6.63 -13.22 5.70
CA GLN A 35 5.18 -13.01 5.73
C GLN A 35 4.66 -12.19 4.55
N THR A 36 5.55 -11.64 3.72
CA THR A 36 5.17 -10.99 2.47
C THR A 36 4.81 -12.05 1.45
N LYS A 37 3.67 -11.87 0.79
CA LYS A 37 3.12 -12.83 -0.16
C LYS A 37 2.94 -12.20 -1.54
N VAL A 38 2.87 -13.05 -2.55
CA VAL A 38 2.43 -12.66 -3.89
C VAL A 38 0.99 -13.12 -4.05
N GLU A 39 0.11 -12.19 -4.42
CA GLU A 39 -1.30 -12.49 -4.71
C GLU A 39 -1.61 -12.21 -6.17
N THR A 40 -2.37 -13.09 -6.80
CA THR A 40 -2.87 -12.87 -8.16
C THR A 40 -3.95 -11.78 -8.16
N VAL A 41 -3.83 -10.85 -9.10
CA VAL A 41 -4.83 -9.82 -9.38
C VAL A 41 -5.78 -10.34 -10.45
N ASP A 42 -7.07 -10.23 -10.19
CA ASP A 42 -8.08 -10.44 -11.23
C ASP A 42 -8.18 -9.15 -12.06
N PRO A 43 -7.84 -9.19 -13.37
CA PRO A 43 -7.78 -8.00 -14.23
C PRO A 43 -9.08 -7.20 -14.29
N ARG A 44 -10.22 -7.81 -13.93
CA ARG A 44 -11.53 -7.14 -13.85
C ARG A 44 -11.57 -6.02 -12.81
N PHE A 45 -10.66 -6.03 -11.84
CA PHE A 45 -10.59 -5.05 -10.76
C PHE A 45 -9.41 -4.09 -10.84
N SER A 46 -8.61 -4.13 -11.91
CA SER A 46 -7.45 -3.26 -12.13
C SER A 46 -7.66 -2.29 -13.30
N TYR A 47 -8.87 -1.72 -13.39
CA TYR A 47 -9.19 -0.65 -14.34
C TYR A 47 -9.15 0.69 -13.61
N PRO A 48 -8.13 1.55 -13.78
CA PRO A 48 -7.97 2.80 -13.03
C PRO A 48 -9.21 3.71 -13.04
N GLU A 49 -9.92 3.73 -14.18
CA GLU A 49 -11.13 4.52 -14.40
C GLU A 49 -12.32 4.09 -13.53
N ILE A 50 -12.30 2.85 -13.01
CA ILE A 50 -13.39 2.25 -12.22
C ILE A 50 -12.90 1.87 -10.81
N HIS A 51 -11.70 1.28 -10.72
CA HIS A 51 -11.02 0.81 -9.52
C HIS A 51 -9.53 1.15 -9.61
N ASN A 52 -9.15 2.36 -9.19
CA ASN A 52 -7.75 2.65 -8.93
C ASN A 52 -7.21 1.74 -7.80
N PHE A 53 -5.89 1.74 -7.60
CA PHE A 53 -5.25 0.84 -6.63
C PHE A 53 -5.88 0.91 -5.23
N TYR A 54 -6.25 2.11 -4.79
CA TYR A 54 -6.87 2.31 -3.49
C TYR A 54 -8.25 1.65 -3.41
N ALA A 55 -9.11 1.88 -4.40
CA ALA A 55 -10.42 1.27 -4.48
C ALA A 55 -10.33 -0.27 -4.53
N TYR A 56 -9.36 -0.81 -5.28
CA TYR A 56 -9.05 -2.24 -5.28
C TYR A 56 -8.68 -2.73 -3.88
N CYS A 57 -7.80 -2.02 -3.18
CA CYS A 57 -7.37 -2.42 -1.84
C CYS A 57 -8.51 -2.43 -0.83
N LYS A 58 -9.40 -1.44 -0.88
CA LYS A 58 -10.61 -1.39 -0.04
C LYS A 58 -11.58 -2.52 -0.37
N LEU A 59 -11.78 -2.84 -1.65
CA LEU A 59 -12.61 -3.98 -2.07
C LEU A 59 -12.07 -5.32 -1.55
N LYS A 60 -10.75 -5.49 -1.51
CA LYS A 60 -10.09 -6.68 -0.98
C LYS A 60 -10.01 -6.73 0.55
N GLY A 61 -10.37 -5.65 1.24
CA GLY A 61 -10.32 -5.56 2.70
C GLY A 61 -8.89 -5.48 3.25
N TYR A 62 -7.95 -4.95 2.47
CA TYR A 62 -6.60 -4.70 2.99
C TYR A 62 -6.62 -3.61 4.06
N ALA A 63 -5.74 -3.77 5.06
CA ALA A 63 -5.53 -2.75 6.06
C ALA A 63 -4.92 -1.49 5.42
N GLU A 64 -5.32 -0.31 5.89
CA GLU A 64 -4.92 0.95 5.25
C GLU A 64 -3.42 1.22 5.36
N ASN A 65 -2.81 0.79 6.48
CA ASN A 65 -1.39 0.94 6.73
C ASN A 65 -0.50 0.19 5.73
N ILE A 66 -1.02 -0.81 5.02
CA ILE A 66 -0.24 -1.56 4.02
C ILE A 66 -0.42 -1.06 2.59
N ILE A 67 -1.37 -0.15 2.32
CA ILE A 67 -1.67 0.29 0.95
C ILE A 67 -0.48 1.03 0.34
N TYR A 68 0.10 2.00 1.06
CA TYR A 68 1.28 2.70 0.55
C TYR A 68 2.53 1.79 0.45
N PRO A 69 2.86 0.95 1.44
CA PRO A 69 3.89 -0.07 1.29
C PRO A 69 3.67 -1.01 0.08
N MET A 70 2.43 -1.40 -0.20
CA MET A 70 2.10 -2.17 -1.41
C MET A 70 2.40 -1.38 -2.68
N MET A 71 2.09 -0.08 -2.72
CA MET A 71 2.46 0.76 -3.87
C MET A 71 3.98 0.74 -4.09
N LEU A 72 4.78 0.93 -3.03
CA LEU A 72 6.25 0.88 -3.11
C LEU A 72 6.77 -0.47 -3.61
N LEU A 73 6.25 -1.57 -3.04
CA LEU A 73 6.69 -2.92 -3.38
C LEU A 73 6.39 -3.29 -4.84
N ASN A 74 5.33 -2.73 -5.40
CA ASN A 74 4.88 -3.00 -6.78
C ASN A 74 5.25 -1.89 -7.77
N ASN A 75 6.12 -0.95 -7.38
CA ASN A 75 6.56 0.18 -8.21
C ASN A 75 5.38 1.03 -8.75
N LEU A 76 4.37 1.24 -7.93
CA LEU A 76 3.24 2.11 -8.24
C LEU A 76 3.50 3.49 -7.66
N GLU A 77 3.84 4.46 -8.52
CA GLU A 77 4.05 5.85 -8.10
C GLU A 77 2.71 6.56 -7.81
N ASP A 78 1.68 6.24 -8.61
CA ASP A 78 0.32 6.75 -8.48
C ASP A 78 -0.68 5.57 -8.44
N PRO A 79 -1.76 5.62 -7.63
CA PRO A 79 -2.81 4.60 -7.65
C PRO A 79 -3.47 4.38 -9.01
N MET A 80 -3.39 5.34 -9.92
CA MET A 80 -3.86 5.24 -11.30
C MET A 80 -2.94 4.41 -12.19
N ASN A 81 -1.70 4.11 -11.77
CA ASN A 81 -0.81 3.17 -12.46
C ASN A 81 -1.26 1.71 -12.28
N PHE A 82 -2.31 1.44 -11.50
CA PHE A 82 -2.83 0.09 -11.33
C PHE A 82 -3.71 -0.34 -12.52
N THR A 83 -3.06 -0.91 -13.53
CA THR A 83 -3.69 -1.32 -14.80
C THR A 83 -3.89 -2.85 -14.89
N PRO A 84 -4.65 -3.35 -15.90
CA PRO A 84 -4.86 -4.78 -16.11
C PRO A 84 -3.60 -5.59 -16.43
N GLU A 85 -2.48 -4.92 -16.75
CA GLU A 85 -1.18 -5.56 -16.99
C GLU A 85 -0.56 -6.10 -15.68
N ILE A 86 -0.97 -5.54 -14.55
CA ILE A 86 -0.56 -6.00 -13.23
C ILE A 86 -1.42 -7.22 -12.87
N THR A 87 -0.81 -8.39 -13.00
CA THR A 87 -1.44 -9.70 -12.74
C THR A 87 -1.08 -10.27 -11.37
N GLU A 88 -0.09 -9.68 -10.70
CA GLU A 88 0.39 -10.09 -9.39
C GLU A 88 0.72 -8.86 -8.54
N LEU A 89 0.47 -8.96 -7.23
CA LEU A 89 0.85 -7.97 -6.25
C LEU A 89 1.67 -8.60 -5.13
N ILE A 90 2.77 -7.93 -4.80
CA ILE A 90 3.52 -8.18 -3.57
C ILE A 90 2.79 -7.47 -2.43
N VAL A 91 2.29 -8.25 -1.48
CA VAL A 91 1.47 -7.81 -0.35
C VAL A 91 2.24 -8.05 0.95
N PRO A 92 2.67 -7.00 1.66
CA PRO A 92 3.33 -7.13 2.96
C PRO A 92 2.31 -7.46 4.06
N ASP A 93 2.79 -8.05 5.15
CA ASP A 93 1.98 -8.30 6.33
C ASP A 93 1.70 -7.01 7.13
N ALA A 94 0.44 -6.84 7.56
CA ALA A 94 0.00 -5.64 8.25
C ALA A 94 0.62 -5.48 9.65
N GLY A 95 0.89 -6.57 10.36
CA GLY A 95 1.54 -6.55 11.67
C GLY A 95 3.01 -6.18 11.56
N VAL A 96 3.70 -6.65 10.52
CA VAL A 96 5.08 -6.27 10.22
C VAL A 96 5.17 -4.77 9.91
N VAL A 97 4.29 -4.25 9.04
CA VAL A 97 4.24 -2.82 8.72
C VAL A 97 3.90 -1.98 9.96
N ALA A 98 2.93 -2.40 10.78
CA ALA A 98 2.61 -1.71 12.04
C ALA A 98 3.82 -1.66 12.99
N SER A 99 4.60 -2.73 13.06
CA SER A 99 5.83 -2.78 13.87
C SER A 99 6.88 -1.79 13.36
N ILE A 100 7.05 -1.65 12.04
CA ILE A 100 7.93 -0.65 11.43
C ILE A 100 7.44 0.77 11.75
N LEU A 101 6.15 1.04 11.56
CA LEU A 101 5.59 2.36 11.85
C LEU A 101 5.72 2.75 13.32
N SER A 102 5.68 1.78 14.23
CA SER A 102 5.89 2.01 15.67
C SER A 102 7.30 2.47 16.04
N THR A 103 8.29 2.36 15.14
CA THR A 103 9.64 2.88 15.36
C THR A 103 9.75 4.38 15.10
N ILE A 104 8.72 5.00 14.52
CA ILE A 104 8.64 6.44 14.35
C ILE A 104 8.37 7.04 15.72
N VAL A 105 9.38 7.68 16.30
CA VAL A 105 9.21 8.46 17.52
C VAL A 105 8.59 9.80 17.10
N ASP A 106 7.39 10.09 17.59
CA ASP A 106 6.85 11.45 17.52
C ASP A 106 7.70 12.34 18.44
N ASP A 107 8.41 13.30 17.85
CA ASP A 107 9.13 14.36 18.60
C ASP A 107 8.14 15.38 19.21
#